data_AF-A0A2H0TDG9-F1
#
_entry.id   AF-A0A2H0TDG9-F1
#
_cell.length_a   1.000
_cell.length_b   1.000
_cell.length_c   1.000
_cell.angle_alpha   90.00
_cell.angle_beta   90.00
_cell.angle_gamma   90.00
#
_symmetry.space_group_name_H-M   'P 1'
#
loop_
_entity.id
_entity.type
_entity.pdbx_description
1 polymer ?
#
loop_
_entity_poly.entity_id
_entity_poly.type
_entity_poly.pdbx_seq_one_letter_code
_entity_poly.pdbx_strand_id
1 'polypeptide(L)'
;MGFLLSIYNDFFFQPLFNALVFLTGLMPLHDLGLAVIVLTVLVRFVIFPFTHRSIVTQIKIREIEPEIKKIREKHKNNQQEIAQKTMELYKQHGVSPFSGCLMLIIQFPVLIALYQVFIKSISDSAHLLYSFIALPEKINVQFLSLVNLTEASLIVAILAGLSQFIQMKLAIPPNTEKAGASSPEDMTKRFMSQAKYIFPIFIILISLRFPAALALYWTTSNVFAILHEGVVRKKSFALAPENQ
;
A
#
# COMPACT_ATOMS: atom_id res chain seq x y z
N MET A 1 -0.93 -26.46 9.49
CA MET A 1 -1.30 -25.02 9.51
C MET A 1 -0.48 -24.20 10.51
N GLY A 2 0.10 -24.78 11.57
CA GLY A 2 0.82 -24.02 12.62
C GLY A 2 2.16 -23.36 12.22
N PHE A 3 2.92 -23.93 11.28
CA PHE A 3 4.27 -23.42 10.93
C PHE A 3 4.26 -22.03 10.28
N LEU A 4 3.34 -21.77 9.34
CA LEU A 4 3.25 -20.45 8.71
C LEU A 4 2.75 -19.38 9.69
N LEU A 5 1.88 -19.79 10.62
CA LEU A 5 1.38 -18.94 11.69
C LEU A 5 2.50 -18.59 12.70
N SER A 6 3.37 -19.54 13.05
CA SER A 6 4.51 -19.26 13.93
C SER A 6 5.52 -18.33 13.27
N ILE A 7 5.87 -18.56 12.00
CA ILE A 7 6.76 -17.64 11.27
C ILE A 7 6.17 -16.24 11.22
N TYR A 8 4.89 -16.11 10.87
CA TYR A 8 4.22 -14.81 10.86
C TYR A 8 4.26 -14.15 12.25
N ASN A 9 3.96 -14.93 13.28
CA ASN A 9 3.92 -14.43 14.64
C ASN A 9 5.30 -13.91 15.10
N ASP A 10 6.33 -14.73 14.94
CA ASP A 10 7.65 -14.48 15.54
C ASP A 10 8.46 -13.44 14.74
N PHE A 11 8.30 -13.41 13.42
CA PHE A 11 9.06 -12.50 12.55
C PHE A 11 8.31 -11.21 12.16
N PHE A 12 6.98 -11.19 12.20
CA PHE A 12 6.20 -10.02 11.81
C PHE A 12 5.37 -9.46 12.95
N PHE A 13 4.50 -10.28 13.55
CA PHE A 13 3.56 -9.77 14.56
C PHE A 13 4.26 -9.30 15.83
N GLN A 14 5.06 -10.15 16.46
CA GLN A 14 5.69 -9.85 17.74
C GLN A 14 6.65 -8.65 17.66
N PRO A 15 7.52 -8.52 16.64
CA PRO A 15 8.33 -7.32 16.48
C PRO A 15 7.50 -6.05 16.29
N LEU A 16 6.44 -6.10 15.46
CA LEU A 16 5.57 -4.95 15.23
C LEU A 16 4.77 -4.56 16.48
N PHE A 17 4.29 -5.54 17.23
CA PHE A 17 3.59 -5.34 18.50
C PHE A 17 4.51 -4.67 19.53
N ASN A 18 5.71 -5.23 19.72
CA ASN A 18 6.70 -4.67 20.64
C ASN A 18 7.13 -3.26 20.24
N ALA A 19 7.35 -3.03 18.94
CA ALA A 19 7.66 -1.70 18.43
C ALA A 19 6.50 -0.73 18.68
N LEU A 20 5.25 -1.14 18.49
CA LEU A 20 4.08 -0.31 18.77
C LEU A 20 3.99 0.07 20.25
N VAL A 21 4.10 -0.91 21.16
CA VAL A 21 4.04 -0.68 22.62
C VAL A 21 5.18 0.23 23.07
N PHE A 22 6.39 -0.03 22.59
CA PHE A 22 7.54 0.83 22.85
C PHE A 22 7.32 2.27 22.38
N LEU A 23 6.84 2.44 21.14
CA LEU A 23 6.55 3.76 20.59
C LEU A 23 5.45 4.47 21.37
N THR A 24 4.40 3.77 21.81
CA THR A 24 3.37 4.36 22.67
C THR A 24 3.95 4.90 23.97
N GLY A 25 4.93 4.21 24.58
CA GLY A 25 5.67 4.71 25.76
C GLY A 25 6.47 5.98 25.49
N LEU A 26 6.91 6.21 24.26
CA LEU A 26 7.67 7.40 23.87
C LEU A 26 6.79 8.57 23.42
N MET A 27 5.54 8.31 23.00
CA MET A 27 4.67 9.34 22.47
C MET A 27 4.11 10.24 23.58
N PRO A 28 3.90 11.55 23.30
CA PRO A 28 3.20 12.43 24.22
C PRO A 28 1.85 11.84 24.63
N LEU A 29 1.52 11.93 25.93
CA LEU A 29 0.27 11.42 26.50
C LEU A 29 0.03 9.91 26.30
N HIS A 30 1.07 9.15 25.93
CA HIS A 30 0.94 7.73 25.56
C HIS A 30 -0.08 7.52 24.43
N ASP A 31 -0.14 8.46 23.48
CA ASP A 31 -1.07 8.43 22.34
C ASP A 31 -0.72 7.29 21.38
N LEU A 32 -1.60 6.31 21.32
CA LEU A 32 -1.45 5.13 20.50
C LEU A 32 -1.55 5.45 18.99
N GLY A 33 -2.27 6.49 18.60
CA GLY A 33 -2.40 6.90 17.20
C GLY A 33 -1.12 7.52 16.66
N LEU A 34 -0.45 8.35 17.45
CA LEU A 34 0.89 8.85 17.11
C LEU A 34 1.88 7.69 16.97
N ALA A 35 1.80 6.69 17.86
CA ALA A 35 2.65 5.50 17.78
C ALA A 35 2.39 4.71 16.49
N VAL A 36 1.12 4.53 16.09
CA VAL A 36 0.75 3.92 14.80
C VAL A 36 1.33 4.69 13.62
N ILE A 37 1.25 6.04 13.63
CA ILE A 37 1.82 6.87 12.56
C ILE A 37 3.33 6.66 12.45
N VAL A 38 4.06 6.76 13.56
CA VAL A 38 5.51 6.60 13.59
C VAL A 38 5.92 5.20 13.16
N LEU A 39 5.24 4.16 13.67
CA LEU A 39 5.49 2.78 13.27
C LEU A 39 5.29 2.60 11.76
N THR A 40 4.20 3.13 11.22
CA THR A 40 3.90 3.06 9.78
C THR A 40 5.03 3.68 8.95
N VAL A 41 5.52 4.85 9.37
CA VAL A 41 6.61 5.56 8.70
C VAL A 41 7.91 4.76 8.79
N LEU A 42 8.25 4.19 9.95
CA LEU A 42 9.44 3.35 10.13
C LEU A 42 9.39 2.12 9.22
N VAL A 43 8.26 1.40 9.19
CA VAL A 43 8.06 0.27 8.28
C VAL A 43 8.23 0.71 6.83
N ARG A 44 7.65 1.84 6.45
CA ARG A 44 7.78 2.42 5.10
C ARG A 44 9.24 2.74 4.74
N PHE A 45 10.05 3.20 5.70
CA PHE A 45 11.48 3.40 5.51
C PHE A 45 12.25 2.09 5.34
N VAL A 46 11.95 1.06 6.13
CA VAL A 46 12.57 -0.27 5.98
C VAL A 46 12.31 -0.86 4.59
N ILE A 47 11.08 -0.72 4.08
CA ILE A 47 10.71 -1.22 2.73
C ILE A 47 10.98 -0.20 1.62
N PHE A 48 11.53 0.97 1.94
CA PHE A 48 11.80 2.04 0.98
C PHE A 48 12.58 1.60 -0.25
N PRO A 49 13.74 0.91 -0.15
CA PRO A 49 14.50 0.51 -1.34
C PRO A 49 13.70 -0.42 -2.26
N PHE A 50 12.87 -1.28 -1.68
CA PHE A 50 12.00 -2.17 -2.42
C PHE A 50 10.89 -1.39 -3.15
N THR A 51 10.17 -0.51 -2.43
CA THR A 51 9.10 0.30 -3.02
C THR A 51 9.63 1.26 -4.08
N HIS A 52 10.83 1.81 -3.89
CA HIS A 52 11.49 2.69 -4.85
C HIS A 52 11.74 1.97 -6.19
N ARG A 53 12.32 0.76 -6.14
CA ARG A 53 12.51 -0.07 -7.33
C ARG A 53 11.19 -0.38 -8.03
N SER A 54 10.13 -0.67 -7.28
CA SER A 54 8.80 -0.93 -7.84
C SER A 54 8.23 0.30 -8.58
N ILE A 55 8.36 1.50 -7.99
CA ILE A 55 7.92 2.75 -8.63
C ILE A 55 8.70 3.02 -9.91
N VAL A 56 10.03 2.86 -9.90
CA VAL A 56 10.88 3.05 -11.09
C VAL A 56 10.49 2.08 -12.20
N THR A 57 10.26 0.80 -11.89
CA THR A 57 9.78 -0.19 -12.86
C THR A 57 8.42 0.22 -13.46
N GLN A 58 7.49 0.73 -12.65
CA GLN A 58 6.21 1.21 -13.14
C GLN A 58 6.35 2.42 -14.08
N ILE A 59 7.33 3.30 -13.85
CA ILE A 59 7.61 4.42 -14.76
C ILE A 59 8.11 3.89 -16.11
N LYS A 60 9.10 2.99 -16.11
CA LYS A 60 9.64 2.38 -17.34
C LYS A 60 8.58 1.62 -18.14
N ILE A 61 7.67 0.91 -17.47
CA ILE A 61 6.55 0.22 -18.14
C ILE A 61 5.64 1.23 -18.87
N ARG A 62 5.44 2.44 -18.32
CA ARG A 62 4.68 3.51 -18.99
C ARG A 62 5.43 4.07 -20.19
N GLU A 63 6.75 4.18 -20.13
CA GLU A 63 7.58 4.65 -21.25
C GLU A 63 7.48 3.73 -22.47
N ILE A 64 7.47 2.40 -22.24
CA ILE A 64 7.34 1.40 -23.33
C ILE A 64 5.89 1.09 -23.71
N GLU A 65 4.89 1.74 -23.10
CA GLU A 65 3.48 1.52 -23.40
C GLU A 65 3.14 1.71 -24.91
N PRO A 66 3.72 2.68 -25.64
CA PRO A 66 3.51 2.81 -27.09
C PRO A 66 4.03 1.62 -27.89
N GLU A 67 5.12 0.97 -27.45
CA GLU A 67 5.65 -0.23 -28.11
C GLU A 67 4.76 -1.44 -27.87
N ILE A 68 4.23 -1.57 -26.65
CA ILE A 68 3.21 -2.58 -26.33
C ILE A 68 1.98 -2.39 -27.23
N LYS A 69 1.57 -1.15 -27.51
CA LYS A 69 0.48 -0.86 -28.46
C LYS A 69 0.82 -1.30 -29.88
N LYS A 70 2.03 -1.02 -30.38
CA LYS A 70 2.48 -1.49 -31.70
C LYS A 70 2.48 -3.03 -31.81
N ILE A 71 2.91 -3.74 -30.77
CA ILE A 71 2.83 -5.21 -30.72
C ILE A 71 1.37 -5.67 -30.85
N ARG A 72 0.46 -5.07 -30.09
CA ARG A 72 -0.98 -5.39 -30.15
C ARG A 72 -1.56 -5.14 -31.53
N GLU A 73 -1.18 -4.03 -32.18
CA GLU A 73 -1.66 -3.70 -33.52
C GLU A 73 -1.19 -4.67 -34.60
N LYS A 74 0.06 -5.15 -34.48
CA LYS A 74 0.63 -6.13 -35.41
C LYS A 74 0.07 -7.53 -35.23
N HIS A 75 -0.23 -7.94 -33.99
CA HIS A 75 -0.61 -9.31 -33.65
C HIS A 75 -2.07 -9.43 -33.16
N LYS A 76 -2.98 -8.53 -33.59
CA LYS A 76 -4.38 -8.43 -33.11
C LYS A 76 -5.13 -9.76 -33.02
N ASN A 77 -4.84 -10.69 -33.94
CA ASN A 77 -5.53 -11.97 -34.06
C ASN A 77 -4.89 -13.11 -33.25
N ASN A 78 -3.76 -12.88 -32.58
CA ASN A 78 -3.01 -13.91 -31.86
C ASN A 78 -2.64 -13.45 -30.45
N GLN A 79 -3.54 -13.71 -29.49
CA GLN A 79 -3.37 -13.36 -28.08
C GLN A 79 -2.13 -14.01 -27.45
N GLN A 80 -1.79 -15.23 -27.85
CA GLN A 80 -0.61 -15.92 -27.34
C GLN A 80 0.68 -15.20 -27.79
N GLU A 81 0.73 -14.77 -29.05
CA GLU A 81 1.87 -14.03 -29.58
C GLU A 81 1.97 -12.62 -28.97
N ILE A 82 0.84 -11.93 -28.75
CA ILE A 82 0.80 -10.66 -28.00
C ILE A 82 1.43 -10.84 -26.62
N ALA A 83 1.00 -11.85 -25.86
CA ALA A 83 1.52 -12.11 -24.53
C ALA A 83 3.02 -12.43 -24.55
N GLN A 84 3.47 -13.28 -25.48
CA GLN A 84 4.88 -13.64 -25.64
C GLN A 84 5.74 -12.43 -26.00
N LYS A 85 5.35 -11.65 -27.01
CA LYS A 85 6.10 -10.46 -27.46
C LYS A 85 6.10 -9.35 -26.42
N THR A 86 5.01 -9.17 -25.69
CA THR A 86 4.96 -8.21 -24.56
C THR A 86 5.93 -8.63 -23.45
N MET A 87 6.01 -9.92 -23.13
CA MET A 87 6.94 -10.41 -22.12
C MET A 87 8.41 -10.33 -22.59
N GLU A 88 8.66 -10.58 -23.89
CA GLU A 88 9.98 -10.40 -24.51
C GLU A 88 10.41 -8.93 -24.41
N LEU A 89 9.52 -7.98 -24.73
CA LEU A 89 9.76 -6.55 -24.58
C LEU A 89 10.08 -6.16 -23.13
N TYR A 90 9.34 -6.70 -22.16
CA TYR A 90 9.62 -6.48 -20.73
C TYR A 90 11.01 -6.97 -20.33
N LYS A 91 11.44 -8.14 -20.82
CA LYS A 91 12.78 -8.68 -20.57
C LYS A 91 13.86 -7.81 -21.23
N GLN A 92 13.66 -7.37 -22.46
CA GLN A 92 14.59 -6.49 -23.18
C GLN A 92 14.82 -5.17 -22.43
N HIS A 93 13.79 -4.62 -21.79
CA HIS A 93 13.85 -3.39 -21.00
C HIS A 93 14.21 -3.62 -19.52
N GLY A 94 14.42 -4.87 -19.10
CA GLY A 94 14.75 -5.23 -17.72
C GLY A 94 13.66 -4.87 -16.71
N VAL A 95 12.39 -4.88 -17.11
CA VAL A 95 11.23 -4.54 -16.27
C VAL A 95 10.41 -5.78 -15.92
N SER A 96 9.82 -5.79 -14.72
CA SER A 96 8.92 -6.86 -14.27
C SER A 96 7.51 -6.34 -14.06
N PRO A 97 6.48 -6.90 -14.72
CA PRO A 97 5.08 -6.48 -14.57
C PRO A 97 4.51 -6.80 -13.19
N PHE A 98 5.14 -7.71 -12.43
CA PHE A 98 4.69 -8.12 -11.09
C PHE A 98 5.18 -7.19 -9.97
N SER A 99 6.02 -6.20 -10.30
CA SER A 99 6.57 -5.28 -9.29
C SER A 99 5.49 -4.53 -8.50
N GLY A 100 4.34 -4.27 -9.12
CA GLY A 100 3.20 -3.61 -8.49
C GLY A 100 2.43 -4.49 -7.50
N CYS A 101 2.25 -5.79 -7.79
CA CYS A 101 1.52 -6.69 -6.88
C CYS A 101 2.31 -6.98 -5.60
N LEU A 102 3.63 -7.02 -5.70
CA LEU A 102 4.51 -7.27 -4.56
C LEU A 102 4.44 -6.13 -3.52
N MET A 103 4.17 -4.89 -3.97
CA MET A 103 3.91 -3.75 -3.08
C MET A 103 2.57 -3.87 -2.33
N LEU A 104 1.58 -4.58 -2.87
CA LEU A 104 0.33 -4.83 -2.14
C LEU A 104 0.52 -5.95 -1.10
N ILE A 105 1.28 -6.99 -1.44
CA ILE A 105 1.54 -8.12 -0.53
C ILE A 105 2.23 -7.66 0.74
N ILE A 106 3.22 -6.76 0.64
CA ILE A 106 3.98 -6.29 1.80
C ILE A 106 3.14 -5.47 2.79
N GLN A 107 1.97 -4.97 2.37
CA GLN A 107 1.07 -4.20 3.21
C GLN A 107 0.27 -5.08 4.18
N PHE A 108 -0.06 -6.32 3.79
CA PHE A 108 -0.96 -7.20 4.54
C PHE A 108 -0.41 -7.64 5.90
N PRO A 109 0.87 -8.04 6.05
CA PRO A 109 1.40 -8.46 7.34
C PRO A 109 1.26 -7.38 8.42
N VAL A 110 1.53 -6.13 8.06
CA VAL A 110 1.45 -4.99 8.97
C VAL A 110 0.00 -4.67 9.32
N LEU A 111 -0.90 -4.75 8.34
CA LEU A 111 -2.34 -4.56 8.56
C LEU A 111 -2.90 -5.62 9.53
N ILE A 112 -2.57 -6.89 9.32
CA ILE A 112 -2.99 -8.00 10.18
C ILE A 112 -2.41 -7.82 11.58
N ALA A 113 -1.16 -7.35 11.70
CA ALA A 113 -0.55 -7.09 12.99
C ALA A 113 -1.32 -6.01 13.75
N LEU A 114 -1.53 -4.84 13.15
CA LEU A 114 -2.30 -3.76 13.79
C LEU A 114 -3.71 -4.24 14.16
N TYR A 115 -4.41 -4.90 13.26
CA TYR A 115 -5.73 -5.48 13.54
C TYR A 115 -5.75 -6.37 14.79
N GLN A 116 -4.76 -7.25 14.93
CA GLN A 116 -4.66 -8.11 16.10
C GLN A 116 -4.39 -7.33 17.39
N VAL A 117 -3.59 -6.25 17.35
CA VAL A 117 -3.29 -5.42 18.54
C VAL A 117 -4.51 -4.62 19.02
N PHE A 118 -5.41 -4.23 18.13
CA PHE A 118 -6.59 -3.45 18.54
C PHE A 118 -7.77 -4.34 18.96
N ILE A 119 -7.84 -5.57 18.48
CA ILE A 119 -8.87 -6.53 18.92
C ILE A 119 -8.45 -7.29 20.18
N LYS A 120 -7.21 -7.77 20.23
CA LYS A 120 -6.65 -8.36 21.44
C LYS A 120 -6.08 -7.20 22.22
N SER A 121 -6.64 -6.87 23.38
CA SER A 121 -6.12 -5.78 24.20
C SER A 121 -4.61 -5.93 24.38
N ILE A 122 -3.88 -4.81 24.35
CA ILE A 122 -2.43 -4.81 24.56
C ILE A 122 -2.09 -5.51 25.88
N SER A 123 -2.94 -5.34 26.90
CA SER A 123 -2.81 -6.01 28.20
C SER A 123 -2.94 -7.54 28.10
N ASP A 124 -3.86 -8.05 27.29
CA ASP A 124 -4.04 -9.50 27.08
C ASP A 124 -2.85 -10.12 26.34
N SER A 125 -2.20 -9.29 25.50
CA SER A 125 -1.04 -9.66 24.70
C SER A 125 0.29 -9.37 25.39
N ALA A 126 0.28 -8.97 26.67
CA ALA A 126 1.50 -8.58 27.40
C ALA A 126 2.55 -9.70 27.49
N HIS A 127 2.12 -10.97 27.43
CA HIS A 127 3.01 -12.14 27.39
C HIS A 127 3.90 -12.20 26.12
N LEU A 128 3.58 -11.42 25.08
CA LEU A 128 4.35 -11.33 23.85
C LEU A 128 5.41 -10.21 23.90
N LEU A 129 5.46 -9.43 24.97
CA LEU A 129 6.45 -8.38 25.15
C LEU A 129 7.84 -8.97 25.32
N TYR A 130 8.83 -8.35 24.70
CA TYR A 130 10.22 -8.63 24.98
C TYR A 130 10.57 -8.15 26.39
N SER A 131 11.52 -8.83 27.03
CA SER A 131 11.91 -8.59 28.42
C SER A 131 12.37 -7.15 28.71
N PHE A 132 12.82 -6.43 27.67
CA PHE A 132 13.29 -5.04 27.75
C PHE A 132 12.21 -4.00 27.42
N ILE A 133 10.99 -4.42 27.04
CA ILE A 133 9.87 -3.51 26.76
C ILE A 133 8.95 -3.44 27.98
N ALA A 134 8.89 -2.26 28.60
CA ALA A 134 7.95 -1.99 29.68
C ALA A 134 6.55 -1.70 29.10
N LEU A 135 5.52 -2.32 29.68
CA LEU A 135 4.14 -1.99 29.37
C LEU A 135 3.80 -0.63 29.99
N PRO A 136 3.35 0.37 29.21
CA PRO A 136 2.89 1.63 29.77
C PRO A 136 1.70 1.42 30.72
N GLU A 137 1.70 2.09 31.87
CA GLU A 137 0.60 2.00 32.84
C GLU A 137 -0.75 2.48 32.27
N LYS A 138 -0.70 3.43 31.34
CA LYS A 138 -1.86 3.96 30.64
C LYS A 138 -1.57 4.03 29.15
N ILE A 139 -2.49 3.51 28.36
CA ILE A 139 -2.46 3.58 26.89
C ILE A 139 -3.62 4.48 26.48
N ASN A 140 -3.30 5.62 25.88
CA ASN A 140 -4.32 6.53 25.40
C ASN A 140 -4.75 6.14 23.98
N VAL A 141 -5.93 5.53 23.88
CA VAL A 141 -6.53 5.14 22.61
C VAL A 141 -7.22 6.31 21.89
N GLN A 142 -7.32 7.48 22.53
CA GLN A 142 -7.87 8.70 21.91
C GLN A 142 -6.77 9.41 21.14
N PHE A 143 -6.78 9.25 19.83
CA PHE A 143 -5.86 9.93 18.92
C PHE A 143 -6.12 11.43 18.94
N LEU A 144 -5.10 12.20 19.34
CA LEU A 144 -5.12 13.66 19.51
C LEU A 144 -6.28 14.14 20.41
N SER A 145 -6.79 13.28 21.29
CA SER A 145 -8.00 13.55 22.08
C SER A 145 -9.28 13.78 21.25
N LEU A 146 -9.27 13.46 19.96
CA LEU A 146 -10.39 13.71 19.03
C LEU A 146 -11.06 12.42 18.53
N VAL A 147 -10.30 11.34 18.36
CA VAL A 147 -10.79 10.11 17.73
C VAL A 147 -10.45 8.87 18.55
N ASN A 148 -11.47 8.10 18.93
CA ASN A 148 -11.26 6.80 19.54
C ASN A 148 -10.79 5.79 18.50
N LEU A 149 -9.60 5.22 18.69
CA LEU A 149 -8.98 4.29 17.73
C LEU A 149 -9.54 2.88 17.80
N THR A 150 -10.20 2.49 18.89
CA THR A 150 -10.79 1.15 19.05
C THR A 150 -12.14 0.99 18.33
N GLU A 151 -12.79 2.10 18.01
CA GLU A 151 -14.09 2.17 17.36
C GLU A 151 -13.95 2.62 15.90
N ALA A 152 -14.98 2.41 15.09
CA ALA A 152 -15.01 2.94 13.74
C ALA A 152 -15.16 4.47 13.76
N SER A 153 -14.43 5.16 12.87
CA SER A 153 -14.54 6.62 12.72
C SER A 153 -14.80 6.99 11.27
N LEU A 154 -15.93 7.67 11.03
CA LEU A 154 -16.30 8.12 9.69
C LEU A 154 -15.27 9.09 9.11
N ILE A 155 -14.75 10.01 9.92
CA ILE A 155 -13.78 11.01 9.49
C ILE A 155 -12.50 10.32 9.02
N VAL A 156 -11.95 9.39 9.82
CA VAL A 156 -10.72 8.68 9.47
C VAL A 156 -10.94 7.74 8.29
N ALA A 157 -12.10 7.09 8.19
CA ALA A 157 -12.46 6.26 7.04
C ALA A 157 -12.50 7.06 5.73
N ILE A 158 -13.10 8.26 5.74
CA ILE A 158 -13.13 9.16 4.58
C ILE A 158 -11.70 9.60 4.21
N LEU A 159 -10.85 9.95 5.18
CA LEU A 159 -9.45 10.29 4.93
C LEU A 159 -8.67 9.12 4.32
N ALA A 160 -8.91 7.89 4.78
CA ALA A 160 -8.32 6.68 4.20
C ALA A 160 -8.76 6.49 2.74
N GLY A 161 -10.04 6.66 2.44
CA GLY A 161 -10.57 6.61 1.08
C GLY A 161 -10.01 7.70 0.16
N LEU A 162 -10.01 8.95 0.62
CA LEU A 162 -9.49 10.08 -0.17
C LEU A 162 -8.00 9.94 -0.45
N SER A 163 -7.21 9.56 0.55
CA SER A 163 -5.78 9.28 0.36
C SER A 163 -5.57 8.10 -0.59
N GLN A 164 -6.38 7.04 -0.51
CA GLN A 164 -6.35 5.91 -1.44
C GLN A 164 -6.64 6.36 -2.88
N PHE A 165 -7.63 7.25 -3.07
CA PHE A 165 -7.98 7.79 -4.38
C PHE A 165 -6.81 8.58 -4.98
N ILE A 166 -6.20 9.48 -4.19
CA ILE A 166 -5.07 10.29 -4.63
C ILE A 166 -3.87 9.38 -4.99
N GLN A 167 -3.57 8.40 -4.14
CA GLN A 167 -2.50 7.43 -4.37
C GLN A 167 -2.74 6.66 -5.68
N MET A 168 -3.94 6.14 -5.91
CA MET A 168 -4.23 5.37 -7.13
C MET A 168 -4.25 6.25 -8.38
N LYS A 169 -4.67 7.51 -8.27
CA LYS A 169 -4.61 8.46 -9.40
C LYS A 169 -3.16 8.76 -9.82
N LEU A 170 -2.23 8.77 -8.86
CA LEU A 170 -0.80 8.93 -9.13
C LEU A 170 -0.20 7.64 -9.74
N ALA A 171 -0.54 6.50 -9.15
CA ALA A 171 -0.05 5.17 -9.53
C ALA A 171 -0.63 4.62 -10.84
N ILE A 172 -1.85 5.02 -11.21
CA ILE A 172 -2.54 4.57 -12.43
C ILE A 172 -2.92 5.81 -13.25
N PRO A 173 -2.22 6.09 -14.37
CA PRO A 173 -2.52 7.25 -15.19
C PRO A 173 -3.87 7.06 -15.91
N PRO A 174 -4.55 8.15 -16.29
CA PRO A 174 -5.78 8.06 -17.06
C PRO A 174 -5.51 7.36 -18.40
N ASN A 175 -6.26 6.30 -18.67
CA ASN A 175 -6.27 5.65 -19.97
C ASN A 175 -6.96 6.62 -20.96
N THR A 176 -6.20 7.20 -21.89
CA THR A 176 -6.69 8.18 -22.87
C THR A 176 -7.39 7.54 -24.07
N GLU A 177 -7.36 6.21 -24.18
CA GLU A 177 -8.03 5.49 -25.27
C GLU A 177 -9.44 5.07 -24.87
N LYS A 178 -10.40 5.30 -25.79
CA LYS A 178 -11.71 4.66 -25.74
C LYS A 178 -11.51 3.16 -25.88
N ALA A 179 -11.54 2.43 -24.78
CA ALA A 179 -11.51 0.97 -24.79
C ALA A 179 -12.68 0.46 -25.66
N GLY A 180 -12.36 -0.10 -26.83
CA GLY A 180 -13.31 -0.90 -27.60
C GLY A 180 -13.76 -2.10 -26.78
N ALA A 181 -15.02 -2.49 -26.87
CA ALA A 181 -15.63 -3.48 -26.00
C ALA A 181 -15.35 -4.96 -26.41
N SER A 182 -14.28 -5.24 -27.15
CA SER A 182 -14.18 -6.46 -27.95
C SER A 182 -13.11 -7.47 -27.55
N SER A 183 -12.20 -7.17 -26.61
CA SER A 183 -11.18 -8.14 -26.17
C SER A 183 -11.14 -8.37 -24.63
N PRO A 184 -10.79 -9.58 -24.16
CA PRO A 184 -10.57 -9.86 -22.73
C PRO A 184 -9.55 -8.93 -22.06
N GLU A 185 -8.56 -8.44 -22.81
CA GLU A 185 -7.51 -7.55 -22.32
C GLU A 185 -7.99 -6.10 -22.16
N ASP A 186 -8.89 -5.63 -23.04
CA ASP A 186 -9.53 -4.32 -22.91
C ASP A 186 -10.42 -4.29 -21.66
N MET A 187 -11.05 -5.41 -21.33
CA MET A 187 -11.76 -5.57 -20.06
C MET A 187 -10.81 -5.46 -18.86
N THR A 188 -9.61 -6.07 -18.91
CA THR A 188 -8.59 -5.91 -17.84
C THR A 188 -8.15 -4.45 -17.69
N LYS A 189 -7.87 -3.75 -18.80
CA LYS A 189 -7.51 -2.31 -18.76
C LYS A 189 -8.63 -1.45 -18.17
N ARG A 190 -9.89 -1.72 -18.56
CA ARG A 190 -11.06 -1.03 -18.00
C ARG A 190 -11.22 -1.32 -16.52
N PHE A 191 -10.99 -2.56 -16.09
CA PHE A 191 -11.00 -2.92 -14.68
C PHE A 191 -9.94 -2.15 -13.89
N MET A 192 -8.69 -2.11 -14.36
CA MET A 192 -7.62 -1.35 -13.71
C MET A 192 -7.92 0.16 -13.65
N SER A 193 -8.48 0.73 -14.72
CA SER A 193 -8.86 2.15 -14.76
C SER A 193 -10.02 2.48 -13.81
N GLN A 194 -10.98 1.57 -13.66
CA GLN A 194 -12.11 1.72 -12.72
C GLN A 194 -11.72 1.42 -11.27
N ALA A 195 -10.72 0.57 -11.06
CA ALA A 195 -10.24 0.21 -9.73
C ALA A 195 -9.86 1.45 -8.91
N LYS A 196 -9.31 2.50 -9.53
CA LYS A 196 -8.96 3.76 -8.84
C LYS A 196 -10.16 4.49 -8.23
N TYR A 197 -11.38 4.23 -8.69
CA TYR A 197 -12.61 4.80 -8.11
C TYR A 197 -13.29 3.82 -7.15
N ILE A 198 -13.30 2.54 -7.49
CA ILE A 198 -13.97 1.50 -6.70
C ILE A 198 -13.23 1.21 -5.39
N PHE A 199 -11.90 1.07 -5.44
CA PHE A 199 -11.09 0.74 -4.26
C PHE A 199 -11.21 1.77 -3.13
N PRO A 200 -11.12 3.09 -3.38
CA PRO A 200 -11.35 4.09 -2.34
C PRO A 200 -12.69 3.94 -1.61
N ILE A 201 -13.77 3.70 -2.36
CA ILE A 201 -15.10 3.50 -1.78
C ILE A 201 -15.10 2.23 -0.91
N PHE A 202 -14.50 1.15 -1.42
CA PHE A 202 -14.37 -0.10 -0.68
C PHE A 202 -13.56 0.07 0.61
N ILE A 203 -12.46 0.83 0.59
CA ILE A 203 -11.66 1.16 1.77
C ILE A 203 -12.48 1.95 2.79
N ILE A 204 -13.32 2.90 2.38
CA ILE A 204 -14.23 3.62 3.29
C ILE A 204 -15.19 2.63 3.95
N LEU A 205 -15.87 1.80 3.16
CA LEU A 205 -16.86 0.84 3.67
C LEU A 205 -16.24 -0.18 4.64
N ILE A 206 -15.05 -0.70 4.32
CA ILE A 206 -14.29 -1.58 5.21
C ILE A 206 -13.88 -0.84 6.48
N SER A 207 -13.33 0.37 6.35
CA SER A 207 -12.86 1.15 7.50
C SER A 207 -13.98 1.48 8.50
N LEU A 208 -15.23 1.55 8.03
CA LEU A 208 -16.40 1.71 8.90
C LEU A 208 -16.81 0.43 9.65
N ARG A 209 -16.25 -0.72 9.29
CA ARG A 209 -16.49 -2.02 9.96
C ARG A 209 -15.38 -2.43 10.92
N PHE A 210 -14.30 -1.65 10.96
CA PHE A 210 -13.09 -1.98 11.72
C PHE A 210 -12.65 -0.80 12.60
N PRO A 211 -11.77 -1.04 13.59
CA PRO A 211 -11.22 0.03 14.42
C PRO A 211 -10.56 1.13 13.59
N ALA A 212 -10.75 2.40 13.98
CA ALA A 212 -10.23 3.56 13.27
C ALA A 212 -8.70 3.56 13.17
N ALA A 213 -8.00 2.82 14.03
CA ALA A 213 -6.57 2.57 13.90
C ALA A 213 -6.16 2.00 12.53
N LEU A 214 -6.98 1.13 11.93
CA LEU A 214 -6.69 0.55 10.61
C LEU A 214 -6.81 1.61 9.52
N ALA A 215 -7.83 2.46 9.61
CA ALA A 215 -8.04 3.57 8.69
C ALA A 215 -6.93 4.63 8.84
N LEU A 216 -6.47 4.89 10.06
CA LEU A 216 -5.34 5.78 10.35
C LEU A 216 -4.06 5.24 9.71
N TYR A 217 -3.75 3.96 9.95
CA TYR A 217 -2.64 3.27 9.30
C TYR A 217 -2.71 3.41 7.78
N TRP A 218 -3.86 3.11 7.17
CA TRP A 218 -4.05 3.21 5.73
C TRP A 218 -3.78 4.61 5.21
N THR A 219 -4.32 5.62 5.90
CA THR A 219 -4.14 7.04 5.57
C THR A 219 -2.68 7.43 5.61
N THR A 220 -1.98 7.15 6.72
CA THR A 220 -0.55 7.46 6.86
C THR A 220 0.29 6.75 5.80
N SER A 221 -0.03 5.48 5.54
CA SER A 221 0.66 4.68 4.55
C SER A 221 0.50 5.24 3.13
N ASN A 222 -0.71 5.69 2.78
CA ASN A 222 -1.01 6.31 1.50
C ASN A 222 -0.35 7.68 1.37
N VAL A 223 -0.36 8.51 2.42
CA VAL A 223 0.33 9.81 2.42
C VAL A 223 1.82 9.61 2.16
N PHE A 224 2.48 8.66 2.84
CA PHE A 224 3.88 8.36 2.58
C PHE A 224 4.10 7.91 1.12
N ALA A 225 3.24 7.01 0.61
CA ALA A 225 3.33 6.53 -0.76
C ALA A 225 3.17 7.66 -1.79
N ILE A 226 2.21 8.56 -1.59
CA ILE A 226 1.98 9.74 -2.45
C ILE A 226 3.21 10.64 -2.47
N LEU A 227 3.79 10.94 -1.31
CA LEU A 227 4.99 11.77 -1.21
C LEU A 227 6.18 11.11 -1.90
N HIS A 228 6.44 9.84 -1.61
CA HIS A 228 7.53 9.10 -2.22
C HIS A 228 7.37 9.03 -3.75
N GLU A 229 6.21 8.59 -4.23
CA GLU A 229 5.94 8.44 -5.65
C GLU A 229 5.96 9.80 -6.38
N GLY A 230 5.41 10.85 -5.76
CA GLY A 230 5.44 12.21 -6.32
C GLY A 230 6.87 12.72 -6.52
N VAL A 231 7.75 12.50 -5.54
CA VAL A 231 9.18 12.88 -5.64
C VAL A 231 9.90 12.08 -6.72
N VAL A 232 9.70 10.76 -6.77
CA VAL A 232 10.37 9.89 -7.76
C VAL A 232 9.91 10.22 -9.18
N ARG A 233 8.60 10.38 -9.40
CA ARG A 233 8.05 10.75 -10.71
C ARG A 233 8.56 12.10 -11.18
N LYS A 234 8.55 13.12 -10.33
CA LYS A 234 9.06 14.47 -10.68
C LYS A 234 10.52 14.42 -11.11
N LYS A 235 11.37 13.65 -10.41
CA LYS A 235 12.77 13.45 -10.80
C LYS A 235 12.91 12.72 -12.14
N SER A 236 12.09 11.70 -12.40
CA SER A 236 12.12 10.96 -13.66
C SER A 236 11.74 11.85 -14.85
N PHE A 237 10.67 12.65 -14.73
CA PHE A 237 10.24 13.56 -15.80
C PHE A 237 11.22 14.71 -16.04
N ALA A 238 11.94 15.17 -15.01
CA ALA A 238 12.98 16.18 -15.16
C ALA A 238 14.25 15.67 -15.87
N LEU A 239 14.43 14.35 -15.94
CA LEU A 239 15.56 13.69 -16.60
C LEU A 239 15.18 13.10 -17.97
N ALA A 240 13.90 13.12 -18.34
CA ALA A 240 13.46 12.73 -19.66
C ALA A 240 13.96 13.78 -20.66
N PRO A 241 14.75 13.42 -21.68
CA PRO A 241 15.16 14.37 -22.70
C PRO A 241 13.92 14.97 -23.35
N GLU A 242 13.82 16.30 -23.32
CA GLU A 242 12.79 17.02 -24.09
C GLU A 242 12.92 16.62 -25.56
N ASN A 243 11.87 16.00 -26.09
CA ASN A 243 11.65 15.66 -27.49
C ASN A 243 12.47 14.47 -28.05
N GLN A 244 11.74 13.40 -28.37
CA GLN A 244 11.84 12.71 -29.65
C GLN A 244 10.44 12.44 -30.18
#